data_AF-A0AAW5BUT2-F1
#
_entry.id   AF-A0AAW5BUT2-F1
#
_cell.length_a   1.000
_cell.length_b   1.000
_cell.length_c   1.000
_cell.angle_alpha   90.00
_cell.angle_beta   90.00
_cell.angle_gamma   90.00
#
_symmetry.space_group_name_H-M   'P 1'
#
loop_
_entity.id
_entity.type
_entity.pdbx_description
1 polymer ?
#
loop_
_entity_poly.entity_id
_entity_poly.type
_entity_poly.pdbx_seq_one_letter_code
_entity_poly.pdbx_strand_id
1 'polypeptide(L)'
;MELFSIRIQRTFQLVSTPMYFLADPLLYIWLGDNVPEYTTIFLQIAIVQSLFQVFDVSFYTALYAKGQLKENALISPMLNLLAFPVVYLLFENGFSPVALSWAYLIVYVLAGLLIKPLLIVKIVDYKWNEILSVFIRCFWVTVSAAIPSFFMNKLLDSSTVKGFVSELLLLVVIVVISIYTVGLDEIMRKKIQNFIWSKVKLC
;
A
#
# COMPACT_ATOMS: atom_id res chain seq x y z
N MET A 1 12.63 -12.87 3.80
CA MET A 1 11.84 -11.66 4.09
C MET A 1 11.34 -11.00 2.80
N GLU A 2 12.21 -10.79 1.82
CA GLU A 2 11.88 -10.13 0.55
C GLU A 2 10.67 -10.76 -0.17
N LEU A 3 10.66 -12.08 -0.35
CA LEU A 3 9.56 -12.80 -1.02
C LEU A 3 8.21 -12.64 -0.32
N PHE A 4 8.19 -12.49 1.00
CA PHE A 4 6.95 -12.34 1.78
C PHE A 4 6.41 -10.92 1.66
N SER A 5 7.27 -9.91 1.86
CA SER A 5 6.93 -8.50 1.71
C SER A 5 6.44 -8.18 0.30
N ILE A 6 7.14 -8.68 -0.74
CA ILE A 6 6.75 -8.48 -2.14
C ILE A 6 5.44 -9.20 -2.47
N ARG A 7 5.13 -10.36 -1.87
CA ARG A 7 3.84 -11.03 -2.07
C ARG A 7 2.68 -10.22 -1.49
N ILE A 8 2.80 -9.76 -0.25
CA ILE A 8 1.74 -9.01 0.43
C ILE A 8 1.54 -7.64 -0.25
N GLN A 9 2.62 -6.97 -0.63
CA GLN A 9 2.52 -5.69 -1.34
C GLN A 9 1.77 -5.83 -2.67
N ARG A 10 2.03 -6.90 -3.44
CA ARG A 10 1.32 -7.15 -4.71
C ARG A 10 -0.17 -7.38 -4.51
N THR A 11 -0.57 -8.16 -3.50
CA THR A 11 -1.99 -8.40 -3.23
C THR A 11 -2.68 -7.15 -2.72
N PHE A 12 -1.99 -6.37 -1.88
CA PHE A 12 -2.52 -5.11 -1.37
C PHE A 12 -2.74 -4.13 -2.52
N GLN A 13 -1.79 -4.04 -3.46
CA GLN A 13 -1.86 -3.09 -4.57
C GLN A 13 -3.01 -3.34 -5.55
N LEU A 14 -3.42 -4.60 -5.73
CA LEU A 14 -4.62 -4.96 -6.51
C LEU A 14 -5.89 -4.31 -5.98
N VAL A 15 -5.97 -4.15 -4.66
CA VAL A 15 -7.16 -3.64 -3.98
C VAL A 15 -7.03 -2.13 -3.74
N SER A 16 -5.86 -1.66 -3.32
CA SER A 16 -5.65 -0.28 -2.93
C SER A 16 -5.73 0.72 -4.09
N THR A 17 -5.19 0.37 -5.25
CA THR A 17 -5.17 1.26 -6.42
C THR A 17 -6.58 1.60 -6.91
N PRO A 18 -7.47 0.63 -7.21
CA PRO A 18 -8.83 0.97 -7.63
C PRO A 18 -9.61 1.70 -6.53
N MET A 19 -9.44 1.33 -5.26
CA MET A 19 -10.11 2.02 -4.15
C MET A 19 -9.68 3.48 -3.99
N TYR A 20 -8.41 3.81 -4.30
CA TYR A 20 -7.90 5.17 -4.20
C TYR A 20 -8.51 6.08 -5.28
N PHE A 21 -8.57 5.60 -6.52
CA PHE A 21 -9.10 6.37 -7.65
C PHE A 21 -10.64 6.41 -7.67
N LEU A 22 -11.31 5.35 -7.23
CA LEU A 22 -12.78 5.28 -7.14
C LEU A 22 -13.29 5.63 -5.74
N ALA A 23 -12.52 6.36 -4.92
CA ALA A 23 -12.89 6.66 -3.54
C ALA A 23 -14.27 7.36 -3.44
N ASP A 24 -14.51 8.40 -4.25
CA ASP A 24 -15.78 9.14 -4.25
C ASP A 24 -17.00 8.27 -4.65
N PRO A 25 -17.02 7.61 -5.82
CA PRO A 25 -18.15 6.77 -6.19
C PRO A 25 -18.30 5.54 -5.29
N LEU A 26 -17.21 4.99 -4.73
CA LEU A 26 -17.27 3.90 -3.75
C LEU A 26 -17.96 4.35 -2.46
N LEU A 27 -17.62 5.54 -1.97
CA LEU A 27 -18.27 6.11 -0.78
C LEU A 27 -19.73 6.46 -1.04
N TYR A 28 -20.06 6.95 -2.23
CA TYR A 28 -21.45 7.17 -2.63
C TYR A 28 -22.26 5.86 -2.64
N ILE A 29 -21.70 4.76 -3.15
CA ILE A 29 -22.37 3.44 -3.11
C ILE A 29 -22.53 2.94 -1.67
N TRP A 30 -21.56 3.22 -0.79
CA TRP A 30 -21.57 2.70 0.59
C TRP A 30 -22.44 3.53 1.55
N LEU A 31 -22.36 4.86 1.50
CA LEU A 31 -23.08 5.79 2.38
C LEU A 31 -24.34 6.42 1.76
N GLY A 32 -24.55 6.23 0.46
CA GLY A 32 -25.59 6.94 -0.29
C GLY A 32 -25.28 8.43 -0.37
N ASP A 33 -26.32 9.26 -0.31
CA ASP A 33 -26.21 10.72 -0.46
C ASP A 33 -25.62 11.43 0.77
N ASN A 34 -25.43 10.73 1.89
CA ASN A 34 -24.98 11.32 3.16
C ASN A 34 -23.46 11.16 3.39
N VAL A 35 -22.63 11.35 2.36
CA VAL A 35 -21.17 11.29 2.50
C VAL A 35 -20.67 12.52 3.25
N PRO A 36 -20.00 12.37 4.41
CA PRO A 36 -19.45 13.50 5.14
C PRO A 36 -18.36 14.24 4.37
N GLU A 37 -18.30 15.55 4.57
CA GLU A 37 -17.17 16.38 4.16
C GLU A 37 -15.90 15.75 4.77
N TYR A 38 -14.84 15.55 3.97
CA TYR A 38 -13.57 14.86 4.31
C TYR A 38 -13.50 13.33 4.20
N THR A 39 -14.60 12.58 4.08
CA THR A 39 -14.52 11.10 4.07
C THR A 39 -13.66 10.55 2.92
N THR A 40 -13.72 11.14 1.73
CA THR A 40 -12.87 10.75 0.60
C THR A 40 -11.38 10.89 0.91
N ILE A 41 -10.98 12.05 1.47
CA ILE A 41 -9.59 12.33 1.81
C ILE A 41 -9.12 11.40 2.92
N PHE A 42 -9.96 11.12 3.91
CA PHE A 42 -9.67 10.15 4.96
C PHE A 42 -9.43 8.75 4.40
N LEU A 43 -10.30 8.29 3.49
CA LEU A 43 -10.16 6.98 2.86
C LEU A 43 -8.86 6.91 2.03
N GLN A 44 -8.57 7.94 1.24
CA GLN A 44 -7.34 8.00 0.45
C GLN A 44 -6.09 7.97 1.34
N ILE A 45 -6.04 8.75 2.42
CA ILE A 45 -4.91 8.73 3.35
C ILE A 45 -4.82 7.36 4.04
N ALA A 46 -5.93 6.76 4.46
CA ALA A 46 -5.94 5.43 5.10
C ALA A 46 -5.41 4.33 4.18
N ILE A 47 -5.73 4.40 2.87
CA ILE A 47 -5.19 3.48 1.87
C ILE A 47 -3.67 3.64 1.76
N VAL A 48 -3.17 4.87 1.76
CA VAL A 48 -1.72 5.13 1.72
C VAL A 48 -1.04 4.69 3.02
N GLN A 49 -1.64 4.94 4.19
CA GLN A 49 -1.15 4.44 5.48
C GLN A 49 -0.99 2.92 5.47
N SER A 50 -1.99 2.22 4.92
CA SER A 50 -2.02 0.76 4.85
C SER A 50 -0.86 0.22 3.98
N LEU A 51 -0.40 0.94 2.94
CA LEU A 51 0.81 0.57 2.19
C LEU A 51 2.04 0.51 3.10
N PHE A 52 2.21 1.49 3.98
CA PHE A 52 3.34 1.51 4.92
C PHE A 52 3.18 0.47 6.03
N GLN A 53 1.94 0.20 6.45
CA GLN A 53 1.64 -0.84 7.43
C GLN A 53 2.00 -2.25 6.92
N VAL A 54 1.93 -2.52 5.62
CA VAL A 54 2.39 -3.81 5.05
C VAL A 54 3.88 -4.04 5.30
N PHE A 55 4.72 -3.01 5.17
CA PHE A 55 6.13 -3.09 5.53
C PHE A 55 6.29 -3.31 7.03
N ASP A 56 5.51 -2.58 7.83
CA ASP A 56 5.51 -2.68 9.30
C ASP A 56 5.31 -4.13 9.77
N VAL A 57 4.28 -4.80 9.25
CA VAL A 57 3.92 -6.19 9.55
C VAL A 57 4.94 -7.18 9.01
N SER A 58 5.44 -6.95 7.79
CA SER A 58 6.44 -7.83 7.16
C SER A 58 7.74 -7.88 7.98
N PHE A 59 8.20 -6.73 8.43
CA PHE A 59 9.39 -6.60 9.27
C PHE A 59 9.15 -7.17 10.67
N TYR A 60 7.99 -6.90 11.25
CA TYR A 60 7.59 -7.48 12.54
C TYR A 60 7.61 -9.01 12.50
N THR A 61 7.07 -9.62 11.44
CA THR A 61 7.02 -11.07 11.29
C THR A 61 8.43 -11.70 11.26
N ALA A 62 9.40 -11.01 10.67
CA ALA A 62 10.78 -11.51 10.65
C ALA A 62 11.49 -11.39 12.00
N LEU A 63 11.25 -10.29 12.74
CA LEU A 63 11.73 -10.12 14.11
C LEU A 63 11.09 -11.16 15.04
N TYR A 64 9.80 -11.45 14.84
CA TYR A 64 9.07 -12.52 15.52
C TYR A 64 9.71 -13.89 15.28
N ALA A 65 10.03 -14.23 14.02
CA ALA A 65 10.69 -15.49 13.68
C ALA A 65 12.08 -15.65 14.32
N LYS A 66 12.76 -14.56 14.65
CA LYS A 66 14.03 -14.57 15.40
C LYS A 66 13.85 -14.54 16.93
N GLY A 67 12.63 -14.36 17.43
CA GLY A 67 12.34 -14.28 18.87
C GLY A 67 12.72 -12.94 19.51
N GLN A 68 13.10 -11.93 18.73
CA GLN A 68 13.56 -10.63 19.25
C GLN A 68 12.49 -9.56 19.06
N LEU A 69 11.45 -9.66 19.90
CA LEU A 69 10.24 -8.84 19.82
C LEU A 69 10.26 -7.59 20.71
N LYS A 70 11.11 -7.58 21.75
CA LYS A 70 11.09 -6.55 22.80
C LYS A 70 11.27 -5.14 22.26
N GLU A 71 12.27 -4.94 21.40
CA GLU A 71 12.57 -3.64 20.80
C GLU A 71 11.37 -3.11 20.00
N ASN A 72 10.78 -3.94 19.14
CA ASN A 72 9.60 -3.53 18.38
C ASN A 72 8.37 -3.29 19.28
N ALA A 73 8.17 -4.14 20.28
CA ALA A 73 7.05 -4.04 21.21
C ALA A 73 7.11 -2.78 22.10
N LEU A 74 8.29 -2.20 22.29
CA LEU A 74 8.48 -0.92 22.98
C LEU A 74 8.38 0.28 22.03
N ILE A 75 9.03 0.21 20.87
CA ILE A 75 9.11 1.36 19.95
C ILE A 75 7.78 1.66 19.27
N SER A 76 7.03 0.64 18.82
CA SER A 76 5.73 0.84 18.15
C SER A 76 4.72 1.63 18.99
N PRO A 77 4.45 1.29 20.27
CA PRO A 77 3.55 2.08 21.10
C PRO A 77 4.15 3.44 21.49
N MET A 78 5.46 3.57 21.65
CA MET A 78 6.10 4.87 21.93
C MET A 78 5.88 5.88 20.80
N LEU A 79 5.98 5.46 19.54
CA LEU A 79 5.71 6.34 18.40
C LEU A 79 4.25 6.79 18.35
N ASN A 80 3.32 5.86 18.61
CA ASN A 80 1.90 6.20 18.67
C ASN A 80 1.57 7.12 19.85
N LEU A 81 2.23 6.90 21.00
CA LEU A 81 2.10 7.78 22.16
C LEU A 81 2.66 9.17 21.89
N LEU A 82 3.72 9.30 21.09
CA LEU A 82 4.26 10.59 20.65
C LEU A 82 3.38 11.27 19.59
N ALA A 83 2.67 10.50 18.77
CA ALA A 83 1.72 11.04 17.81
C ALA A 83 0.55 11.77 18.51
N PHE A 84 0.12 11.24 19.65
CA PHE A 84 -1.00 11.78 20.43
C PHE A 84 -0.83 13.26 20.83
N PRO A 85 0.25 13.69 21.52
CA PRO A 85 0.43 15.10 21.87
C PRO A 85 0.60 15.99 20.63
N VAL A 86 1.21 15.49 19.55
CA VAL A 86 1.34 16.25 18.30
C VAL A 86 -0.04 16.54 17.70
N VAL A 87 -0.91 15.53 17.63
CA VAL A 87 -2.29 15.67 17.17
C VAL A 87 -3.08 16.60 18.08
N TYR A 88 -2.93 16.46 19.39
CA TYR A 88 -3.61 17.32 20.36
C TYR A 88 -3.25 18.80 20.14
N LEU A 89 -1.96 19.11 19.99
CA LEU A 89 -1.50 20.47 19.68
C LEU A 89 -2.04 20.97 18.33
N LEU A 90 -2.08 20.13 17.30
CA LEU A 90 -2.69 20.50 16.01
C LEU A 90 -4.17 20.84 16.18
N PHE A 91 -4.91 20.10 16.99
CA PHE A 91 -6.33 20.36 17.22
C PHE A 91 -6.58 21.61 18.08
N GLU A 92 -5.76 21.88 19.09
CA GLU A 92 -5.85 23.14 19.85
C GLU A 92 -5.60 24.37 18.96
N ASN A 93 -4.78 24.25 17.91
CA ASN A 93 -4.55 25.31 16.94
C ASN A 93 -5.65 25.43 15.86
N GLY A 94 -6.76 24.68 15.98
CA GLY A 94 -7.91 24.77 15.07
C GLY A 94 -7.73 24.09 13.72
N PHE A 95 -6.77 23.17 13.57
CA PHE A 95 -6.58 22.43 12.32
C PHE A 95 -7.72 21.44 12.05
N SER A 96 -7.96 21.16 10.76
CA SER A 96 -8.98 20.20 10.31
C SER A 96 -8.76 18.80 10.89
N PRO A 97 -9.81 17.99 11.12
CA PRO A 97 -9.70 16.60 11.55
C PRO A 97 -8.78 15.74 10.67
N VAL A 98 -8.57 16.12 9.40
CA VAL A 98 -7.64 15.46 8.48
C VAL A 98 -6.19 15.49 8.98
N ALA A 99 -5.83 16.46 9.82
CA ALA A 99 -4.51 16.55 10.45
C ALA A 99 -4.15 15.30 11.27
N LEU A 100 -5.15 14.63 11.88
CA LEU A 100 -4.97 13.34 12.55
C LEU A 100 -4.40 12.30 11.60
N SER A 101 -5.03 12.13 10.44
CA SER A 101 -4.63 11.14 9.45
C SER A 101 -3.27 11.45 8.84
N TRP A 102 -2.94 12.72 8.64
CA TRP A 102 -1.59 13.12 8.23
C TRP A 102 -0.54 12.81 9.30
N ALA A 103 -0.83 13.10 10.57
CA ALA A 103 0.08 12.79 11.67
C ALA A 103 0.36 11.28 11.77
N TYR A 104 -0.68 10.45 11.71
CA TYR A 104 -0.51 8.99 11.71
C TYR A 104 0.19 8.47 10.46
N LEU A 105 -0.04 9.07 9.29
CA LEU A 105 0.70 8.73 8.07
C LEU A 105 2.21 8.93 8.28
N ILE A 106 2.60 10.07 8.84
CA ILE A 106 4.01 10.36 9.14
C ILE A 106 4.57 9.31 10.11
N VAL A 107 3.82 8.95 11.15
CA VAL A 107 4.22 7.91 12.11
C VAL A 107 4.45 6.56 11.43
N TYR A 108 3.53 6.12 10.56
CA TYR A 108 3.68 4.87 9.81
C TYR A 108 4.85 4.91 8.82
N VAL A 109 5.09 6.04 8.17
CA VAL A 109 6.25 6.23 7.29
C VAL A 109 7.55 6.12 8.09
N LEU A 110 7.66 6.82 9.22
CA LEU A 110 8.85 6.77 10.08
C LEU A 110 9.07 5.37 10.65
N ALA A 111 8.01 4.72 11.13
CA ALA A 111 8.06 3.37 11.67
C ALA A 111 8.47 2.34 10.61
N GLY A 112 7.77 2.34 9.46
CA GLY A 112 7.92 1.36 8.40
C GLY A 112 9.18 1.53 7.56
N LEU A 113 9.63 2.78 7.31
CA LEU A 113 10.71 3.07 6.37
C LEU A 113 12.06 3.35 7.02
N LEU A 114 12.08 3.82 8.28
CA LEU A 114 13.33 4.12 8.99
C LEU A 114 13.58 3.15 10.13
N ILE A 115 12.66 3.10 11.10
CA ILE A 115 12.88 2.44 12.38
C ILE A 115 12.99 0.92 12.23
N LYS A 116 12.07 0.29 11.50
CA LYS A 116 12.09 -1.17 11.33
C LYS A 116 13.22 -1.69 10.45
N PRO A 117 13.56 -1.03 9.32
CA PRO A 117 14.79 -1.34 8.59
C PRO A 117 16.04 -1.28 9.45
N LEU A 118 16.20 -0.23 10.26
CA LEU A 118 17.31 -0.10 11.22
C LEU A 118 17.36 -1.28 12.21
N LEU A 119 16.21 -1.64 12.77
CA LEU A 119 16.09 -2.76 13.71
C LEU A 119 16.53 -4.08 13.07
N ILE A 120 16.09 -4.35 11.83
CA ILE A 120 16.37 -5.60 11.14
C ILE A 120 17.84 -5.73 10.77
N VAL A 121 18.48 -4.64 10.33
CA VAL A 121 19.92 -4.65 10.08
C VAL A 121 20.68 -4.98 11.36
N LYS A 122 20.31 -4.36 12.48
CA LYS A 122 21.00 -4.53 13.76
C LYS A 122 20.77 -5.91 14.42
N ILE A 123 19.57 -6.46 14.28
CA ILE A 123 19.11 -7.65 15.03
C ILE A 123 19.22 -8.92 14.19
N VAL A 124 18.97 -8.82 12.88
CA VAL A 124 18.86 -9.97 11.97
C VAL A 124 20.05 -10.06 11.00
N ASP A 125 21.00 -9.12 11.08
CA ASP A 125 22.22 -9.04 10.23
C ASP A 125 21.89 -8.99 8.73
N TYR A 126 20.79 -8.31 8.39
CA TYR A 126 20.41 -8.03 7.01
C TYR A 126 21.28 -6.91 6.44
N LYS A 127 21.59 -6.99 5.14
CA LYS A 127 22.32 -5.93 4.45
C LYS A 127 21.35 -4.81 4.05
N TRP A 128 21.78 -3.56 4.21
CA TRP A 128 21.02 -2.38 3.74
C TRP A 128 20.64 -2.45 2.27
N ASN A 129 21.51 -3.00 1.42
CA ASN A 129 21.26 -3.13 -0.02
C ASN A 129 20.06 -4.03 -0.32
N GLU A 130 19.86 -5.10 0.46
CA GLU A 130 18.72 -6.01 0.26
C GLU A 130 17.41 -5.29 0.61
N ILE A 131 17.37 -4.60 1.75
CA ILE A 131 16.22 -3.83 2.19
C ILE A 131 15.88 -2.70 1.19
N LEU A 132 16.88 -1.91 0.78
CA LEU A 132 16.70 -0.85 -0.21
C LEU A 132 16.24 -1.40 -1.55
N SER A 133 16.73 -2.57 -1.97
CA SER A 133 16.27 -3.21 -3.21
C SER A 133 14.78 -3.56 -3.15
N VAL A 134 14.27 -3.99 -1.99
CA VAL A 134 12.84 -4.25 -1.77
C VAL A 134 12.04 -2.95 -1.82
N PHE A 135 12.49 -1.89 -1.15
CA PHE A 135 11.81 -0.59 -1.20
C PHE A 135 11.77 0.00 -2.62
N ILE A 136 12.89 -0.04 -3.34
CA ILE A 136 12.99 0.44 -4.73
C ILE A 136 12.07 -0.37 -5.64
N ARG A 137 12.07 -1.70 -5.49
CA ARG A 137 11.20 -2.58 -6.29
C ARG A 137 9.73 -2.30 -6.00
N CYS A 138 9.34 -2.16 -4.73
CA CYS A 138 7.98 -1.79 -4.35
C CYS A 138 7.60 -0.40 -4.87
N PHE A 139 8.50 0.58 -4.78
CA PHE A 139 8.28 1.92 -5.31
C PHE A 139 7.98 1.90 -6.82
N TRP A 140 8.78 1.17 -7.60
CA TRP A 140 8.55 1.02 -9.04
C TRP A 140 7.22 0.31 -9.36
N VAL A 141 6.84 -0.71 -8.59
CA VAL A 141 5.53 -1.37 -8.77
C VAL A 141 4.40 -0.37 -8.50
N THR A 142 4.46 0.41 -7.41
CA THR A 142 3.48 1.48 -7.10
C THR A 142 3.39 2.51 -8.22
N VAL A 143 4.52 3.04 -8.66
CA VAL A 143 4.59 4.06 -9.72
C VAL A 143 4.04 3.52 -11.04
N SER A 144 4.42 2.30 -11.42
CA SER A 144 3.97 1.69 -12.69
C SER A 144 2.46 1.44 -12.73
N ALA A 145 1.79 1.25 -11.59
CA ALA A 145 0.34 1.15 -11.53
C ALA A 145 -0.34 2.53 -11.43
N ALA A 146 0.25 3.46 -10.67
CA ALA A 146 -0.34 4.77 -10.41
C ALA A 146 -0.36 5.68 -11.64
N ILE A 147 0.71 5.71 -12.44
CA ILE A 147 0.82 6.54 -13.65
C ILE A 147 -0.33 6.24 -14.64
N PRO A 148 -0.51 5.01 -15.14
CA PRO A 148 -1.59 4.70 -16.07
C PRO A 148 -2.98 4.90 -15.45
N SER A 149 -3.15 4.60 -14.16
CA SER A 149 -4.42 4.82 -13.46
C SER A 149 -4.81 6.30 -13.42
N PHE A 150 -3.84 7.19 -13.19
CA PHE A 150 -4.07 8.64 -13.18
C PHE A 150 -4.47 9.19 -14.56
N PHE A 151 -3.84 8.71 -15.64
CA PHE A 151 -4.21 9.13 -16.99
C PHE A 151 -5.61 8.63 -17.39
N MET A 152 -5.98 7.42 -16.99
CA MET A 152 -7.28 6.82 -17.33
C MET A 152 -8.44 7.46 -16.57
N ASN A 153 -8.27 7.79 -15.29
CA ASN A 153 -9.29 8.47 -14.49
C ASN A 153 -9.67 9.85 -15.09
N LYS A 154 -8.75 10.53 -15.80
CA LYS A 154 -9.06 11.78 -16.50
C LYS A 154 -9.84 11.63 -17.80
N LEU A 155 -9.86 10.44 -18.39
CA LEU A 155 -10.45 10.18 -19.71
C LEU A 155 -11.87 9.61 -19.63
N LEU A 156 -12.28 9.11 -18.46
CA LEU A 156 -13.56 8.44 -18.24
C LEU A 156 -14.40 9.24 -17.26
N ASP A 157 -15.59 9.66 -17.68
CA ASP A 157 -16.58 10.27 -16.77
C ASP A 157 -17.22 9.17 -15.90
N SER A 158 -16.85 9.11 -14.62
CA SER A 158 -17.35 8.14 -13.64
C SER A 158 -18.79 8.43 -13.17
N SER A 159 -19.46 9.44 -13.73
CA SER A 159 -20.81 9.88 -13.33
C SER A 159 -21.92 8.88 -13.63
N THR A 160 -21.69 7.93 -14.54
CA THR A 160 -22.66 6.88 -14.89
C THR A 160 -22.22 5.54 -14.30
N VAL A 161 -23.18 4.71 -13.84
CA VAL A 161 -22.91 3.35 -13.32
C VAL A 161 -22.10 2.49 -14.30
N LYS A 162 -22.35 2.63 -15.61
CA LYS A 162 -21.56 1.95 -16.66
C LYS A 162 -20.11 2.47 -16.72
N GLY A 163 -19.91 3.78 -16.52
CA GLY A 163 -18.59 4.42 -16.44
C GLY A 163 -17.80 3.86 -15.26
N PHE A 164 -18.41 3.82 -14.06
CA PHE A 164 -17.82 3.24 -12.85
C PHE A 164 -17.36 1.79 -13.03
N VAL A 165 -18.21 0.92 -13.59
CA VAL A 165 -17.85 -0.49 -13.82
C VAL A 165 -16.72 -0.62 -14.85
N SER A 166 -16.75 0.18 -15.92
CA SER A 166 -15.71 0.17 -16.94
C SER A 166 -14.36 0.65 -16.40
N GLU A 167 -14.36 1.68 -15.56
CA GLU A 167 -13.17 2.23 -14.92
C GLU A 167 -12.57 1.21 -13.93
N LEU A 168 -13.41 0.57 -13.11
CA LEU A 168 -12.97 -0.47 -12.18
C LEU A 168 -12.32 -1.64 -12.90
N LEU A 169 -12.92 -2.15 -13.98
CA LEU A 169 -12.34 -3.24 -14.77
C LEU A 169 -11.00 -2.84 -15.38
N LEU A 170 -10.90 -1.63 -15.94
CA LEU A 170 -9.66 -1.12 -16.52
C LEU A 170 -8.55 -0.98 -15.48
N LEU A 171 -8.85 -0.43 -14.30
CA LEU A 171 -7.86 -0.32 -13.23
C LEU A 171 -7.37 -1.69 -12.76
N VAL A 172 -8.26 -2.68 -12.62
CA VAL A 172 -7.85 -4.05 -12.30
C VAL A 172 -6.92 -4.61 -13.37
N VAL A 173 -7.24 -4.42 -14.66
CA VAL A 173 -6.37 -4.86 -15.77
C VAL A 173 -5.00 -4.17 -15.71
N ILE A 174 -4.96 -2.86 -15.46
CA ILE A 174 -3.72 -2.09 -15.34
C ILE A 174 -2.86 -2.60 -14.19
N VAL A 175 -3.45 -2.85 -13.02
CA VAL A 175 -2.70 -3.36 -11.87
C VAL A 175 -2.20 -4.79 -12.12
N VAL A 176 -3.00 -5.64 -12.76
CA VAL A 176 -2.57 -6.99 -13.15
C VAL A 176 -1.40 -6.93 -14.13
N ILE A 177 -1.45 -6.04 -15.13
CA ILE A 177 -0.35 -5.84 -16.07
C ILE A 177 0.90 -5.33 -15.36
N SER A 178 0.78 -4.34 -14.48
CA SER A 178 1.90 -3.80 -13.67
C SER A 178 2.55 -4.89 -12.81
N ILE A 179 1.75 -5.73 -12.15
CA ILE A 179 2.26 -6.87 -11.36
C ILE A 179 2.94 -7.89 -12.28
N TYR A 180 2.41 -8.12 -13.47
CA TYR A 180 3.01 -9.05 -14.43
C TYR A 180 4.36 -8.54 -14.97
N THR A 181 4.46 -7.24 -15.28
CA THR A 181 5.62 -6.63 -15.95
C THR A 181 6.72 -6.15 -15.02
N VAL A 182 6.39 -5.78 -13.77
CA VAL A 182 7.36 -5.28 -12.78
C VAL A 182 7.41 -6.19 -11.54
N GLY A 183 6.26 -6.71 -11.10
CA GLY A 183 6.14 -7.45 -9.85
C GLY A 183 6.54 -8.94 -9.88
N LEU A 184 6.67 -9.56 -11.06
CA LEU A 184 7.07 -10.97 -11.19
C LEU A 184 8.53 -11.10 -11.62
N ASP A 185 9.30 -11.97 -10.95
CA ASP A 185 10.64 -12.35 -11.43
C ASP A 185 10.55 -13.05 -12.79
N GLU A 186 11.56 -12.88 -13.64
CA GLU A 186 11.59 -13.44 -15.00
C GLU A 186 11.40 -14.96 -15.03
N ILE A 187 11.94 -15.66 -14.04
CA ILE A 187 11.80 -17.11 -13.86
C ILE A 187 10.33 -17.49 -13.64
N MET A 188 9.61 -16.70 -12.83
CA MET A 188 8.20 -16.92 -12.54
C MET A 188 7.33 -16.63 -13.78
N ARG A 189 7.68 -15.60 -14.55
CA ARG A 189 7.00 -15.29 -15.83
C ARG A 189 7.15 -16.43 -16.82
N LYS A 190 8.36 -16.97 -16.99
CA LYS A 190 8.62 -18.11 -17.88
C LYS A 190 7.84 -19.37 -17.43
N LYS A 191 7.73 -19.62 -16.13
CA LYS A 191 6.88 -20.72 -15.61
C LYS A 191 5.40 -20.53 -15.94
N ILE A 192 4.88 -19.32 -15.77
CA ILE A 192 3.48 -19.00 -16.10
C ILE A 192 3.23 -19.15 -17.61
N GLN A 193 4.12 -18.60 -18.43
CA GLN A 193 4.06 -18.74 -19.89
C GLN A 193 4.08 -20.22 -20.30
N ASN A 194 5.00 -21.01 -19.75
CA ASN A 194 5.08 -22.44 -20.05
C ASN A 194 3.84 -23.22 -19.61
N PHE A 195 3.20 -22.84 -18.49
CA PHE A 195 1.96 -23.43 -18.03
C PHE A 195 0.76 -23.08 -18.92
N ILE A 196 0.67 -21.83 -19.37
CA ILE A 196 -0.36 -21.39 -20.32
C ILE A 196 -0.15 -22.09 -21.67
N TRP A 197 1.09 -22.12 -22.17
CA TRP A 197 1.43 -22.79 -23.42
C TRP A 197 1.22 -24.31 -23.38
N SER A 198 1.45 -24.97 -22.23
CA SER A 198 1.17 -26.39 -22.10
C SER A 198 -0.32 -26.69 -22.09
N LYS A 199 -1.15 -25.81 -21.53
CA LYS A 199 -2.62 -25.94 -21.56
C LYS A 199 -3.23 -25.59 -22.91
N VAL A 200 -2.67 -24.60 -23.62
CA VAL A 200 -3.11 -24.22 -24.98
C VAL A 200 -2.70 -25.27 -26.02
N LYS A 201 -1.57 -25.97 -25.84
CA LYS A 201 -1.19 -27.12 -26.68
C LYS A 201 -1.97 -28.42 -26.40
N LEU A 202 -2.74 -28.46 -25.33
CA LEU A 202 -3.59 -29.61 -24.95
C LEU A 202 -5.06 -29.44 -25.39
N CYS A 203 -5.40 -28.31 -26.04
CA CYS A 203 -6.61 -28.14 -26.84
C CYS A 203 -6.23 -28.21 -28.32
#